data_AF-A0A1U7GKL2-F1
#
_entry.id   AF-A0A1U7GKL2-F1
#
_cell.length_a   1.000
_cell.length_b   1.000
_cell.length_c   1.000
_cell.angle_alpha   90.00
_cell.angle_beta   90.00
_cell.angle_gamma   90.00
#
_symmetry.space_group_name_H-M   'P 1'
#
loop_
_entity.id
_entity.type
_entity.pdbx_description
1 polymer ?
#
loop_
_entity_poly.entity_id
_entity_poly.type
_entity_poly.pdbx_seq_one_letter_code
_entity_poly.pdbx_strand_id
1 'polypeptide(L)'
;MANRSYLLAVDDASATWSDAPEREIVAEGINEIPVFWAGLFVREDRQADAYEGEGDKPLTIPNWCVEMATAKHRLAARRRPIGDLLDKRSREIWFSFVDHLSAVESVYLKTNAAEVWALDPDGYEGYWAKLLHLFAEPDIRSLKAAVEANDLSFEDGSIGWDDAEETICKLAGADHIQEVPWLD
;
A
#
# COMPACT_ATOMS: atom_id res chain seq x y z
N MET A 1 20.30 -3.12 5.17
CA MET A 1 18.87 -3.10 5.54
C MET A 1 18.11 -2.77 4.27
N ALA A 2 17.03 -3.50 4.00
CA ALA A 2 16.11 -3.12 2.92
C ALA A 2 15.24 -1.96 3.41
N ASN A 3 14.89 -1.01 2.54
CA ASN A 3 14.13 0.17 2.92
C ASN A 3 12.65 -0.20 3.00
N ARG A 4 12.01 -0.04 4.15
CA ARG A 4 10.66 -0.58 4.37
C ARG A 4 9.57 0.48 4.31
N SER A 5 8.41 0.05 3.84
CA SER A 5 7.14 0.74 4.04
C SER A 5 6.18 -0.20 4.77
N TYR A 6 5.29 0.36 5.60
CA TYR A 6 4.34 -0.38 6.41
C TYR A 6 2.93 0.14 6.22
N LEU A 7 1.97 -0.78 6.20
CA LEU A 7 0.56 -0.50 6.42
C LEU A 7 0.25 -0.90 7.87
N LEU A 8 -0.19 0.06 8.67
CA LEU A 8 -0.40 -0.08 10.10
C LEU A 8 -1.89 0.00 10.42
N ALA A 9 -2.38 -0.89 11.28
CA ALA A 9 -3.68 -0.81 11.94
C ALA A 9 -3.48 -0.26 13.36
N VAL A 10 -3.99 0.95 13.61
CA VAL A 10 -3.71 1.72 14.82
C VAL A 10 -4.99 2.29 15.46
N ASP A 11 -4.99 2.41 16.79
CA ASP A 11 -6.17 2.87 17.53
C ASP A 11 -6.31 4.40 17.57
N ASP A 12 -5.29 5.14 17.13
CA ASP A 12 -5.32 6.60 17.01
C ASP A 12 -4.77 7.08 15.67
N ALA A 13 -5.13 8.32 15.31
CA ALA A 13 -4.62 8.99 14.11
C ALA A 13 -3.36 9.82 14.41
N SER A 14 -2.54 9.44 15.39
CA SER A 14 -1.38 10.24 15.77
C SER A 14 -0.41 10.42 14.61
N ALA A 15 0.22 11.60 14.56
CA ALA A 15 1.22 11.95 13.56
C ALA A 15 2.63 11.44 13.91
N THR A 16 2.73 10.62 14.96
CA THR A 16 3.97 10.06 15.51
C THR A 16 4.03 8.56 15.27
N TRP A 17 5.22 7.99 15.48
CA TRP A 17 5.42 6.54 15.46
C TRP A 17 4.83 5.90 16.72
N SER A 18 4.22 4.71 16.59
CA SER A 18 3.68 3.97 17.74
C SER A 18 4.79 3.33 18.58
N ASP A 19 4.55 3.18 19.89
CA ASP A 19 5.47 2.50 20.81
C ASP A 19 5.52 0.97 20.62
N ALA A 20 4.59 0.37 19.84
CA ALA A 20 4.52 -1.08 19.60
C ALA A 20 4.27 -1.45 18.12
N PRO A 21 5.13 -0.98 17.19
CA PRO A 21 4.88 -1.06 15.75
C PRO A 21 4.74 -2.49 15.23
N GLU A 22 5.43 -3.46 15.83
CA GLU A 22 5.41 -4.86 15.38
C GLU A 22 4.03 -5.52 15.48
N ARG A 23 3.16 -5.01 16.36
CA ARG A 23 1.79 -5.52 16.55
C ARG A 23 0.76 -4.84 15.66
N GLU A 24 1.15 -3.73 15.05
CA GLU A 24 0.28 -2.89 14.24
C GLU A 24 0.48 -3.14 12.74
N ILE A 25 1.60 -3.76 12.34
CA ILE A 25 1.90 -4.06 10.94
C ILE A 25 0.88 -5.07 10.39
N VAL A 26 0.14 -4.61 9.40
CA VAL A 26 -0.79 -5.42 8.59
C VAL A 26 -0.10 -5.92 7.34
N ALA A 27 0.75 -5.08 6.72
CA ALA A 27 1.49 -5.39 5.50
C ALA A 27 2.81 -4.60 5.47
N GLU A 28 3.83 -5.12 4.78
CA GLU A 28 5.15 -4.52 4.59
C GLU A 28 5.55 -4.54 3.09
N GLY A 29 5.93 -3.38 2.55
CA GLY A 29 6.57 -3.28 1.23
C GLY A 29 8.07 -3.05 1.34
N ILE A 30 8.85 -3.60 0.40
CA ILE A 30 10.30 -3.43 0.37
C ILE A 30 10.71 -2.54 -0.81
N ASN A 31 11.42 -1.45 -0.50
CA ASN A 31 11.89 -0.39 -1.40
C ASN A 31 10.79 0.42 -2.11
N GLU A 32 9.52 0.12 -1.88
CA GLU A 32 8.39 0.73 -2.57
C GLU A 32 7.11 0.76 -1.72
N ILE A 33 6.05 1.41 -2.25
CA ILE A 33 4.69 1.28 -1.72
C ILE A 33 3.93 0.28 -2.61
N PRO A 34 3.40 -0.82 -2.05
CA PRO A 34 2.64 -1.79 -2.84
C PRO A 34 1.40 -1.18 -3.50
N VAL A 35 1.17 -1.56 -4.77
CA VAL A 35 0.10 -0.98 -5.60
C VAL A 35 -1.27 -1.07 -4.93
N PHE A 36 -1.61 -2.20 -4.30
CA PHE A 36 -2.95 -2.42 -3.75
C PHE A 36 -3.27 -1.58 -2.51
N TRP A 37 -2.27 -1.04 -1.82
CA TRP A 37 -2.50 -0.21 -0.62
C TRP A 37 -3.27 1.06 -0.95
N ALA A 38 -3.05 1.66 -2.12
CA ALA A 38 -3.77 2.87 -2.53
C ALA A 38 -5.29 2.65 -2.69
N GLY A 39 -5.74 1.40 -2.81
CA GLY A 39 -7.15 1.03 -2.77
C GLY A 39 -7.88 1.37 -1.46
N LEU A 40 -7.15 1.70 -0.40
CA LEU A 40 -7.68 2.13 0.91
C LEU A 40 -7.96 3.63 0.98
N PHE A 41 -7.17 4.42 0.26
CA PHE A 41 -7.03 5.84 0.52
C PHE A 41 -7.64 6.72 -0.59
N VAL A 42 -7.67 8.02 -0.33
CA VAL A 42 -7.88 9.13 -1.26
C VAL A 42 -6.89 10.25 -0.95
N ARG A 43 -6.86 11.29 -1.79
CA ARG A 43 -5.91 12.41 -1.62
C ARG A 43 -6.11 13.16 -0.30
N GLU A 44 -7.35 13.26 0.16
CA GLU A 44 -7.74 13.99 1.36
C GLU A 44 -7.31 13.30 2.66
N ASP A 45 -6.99 12.01 2.62
CA ASP A 45 -6.47 11.27 3.78
C ASP A 45 -4.98 11.55 4.06
N ARG A 46 -4.34 12.39 3.23
CA ARG A 46 -2.92 12.74 3.36
C ARG A 46 -2.67 13.47 4.69
N GLN A 47 -1.70 12.99 5.45
CA GLN A 47 -1.17 13.61 6.65
C GLN A 47 0.34 13.83 6.56
N ALA A 48 0.86 14.68 7.43
CA ALA A 48 2.28 15.00 7.52
C ALA A 48 2.79 14.47 8.87
N ASP A 49 3.49 13.35 8.82
CA ASP A 49 4.02 12.69 10.02
C ASP A 49 5.41 13.22 10.36
N ALA A 50 5.66 13.37 11.66
CA ALA A 50 6.93 13.87 12.18
C ALA A 50 7.83 12.71 12.60
N TYR A 51 9.06 12.75 12.12
CA TYR A 51 10.11 11.78 12.42
C TYR A 51 11.32 12.50 13.02
N GLU A 52 12.15 11.74 13.73
CA GLU A 52 13.47 12.21 14.14
C GLU A 52 14.29 12.52 12.87
N GLY A 53 14.69 13.78 12.71
CA GLY A 53 15.54 14.21 11.61
C GLY A 53 17.01 14.35 12.04
N GLU A 54 17.86 14.86 11.15
CA GLU A 54 19.24 15.15 11.51
C GLU A 54 19.34 16.36 12.44
N GLY A 55 19.83 16.12 13.68
CA GLY A 55 19.96 17.15 14.71
C GLY A 55 18.62 17.55 15.33
N ASP A 56 18.39 18.84 15.55
CA ASP A 56 17.17 19.37 16.21
C ASP A 56 16.02 19.69 15.22
N LYS A 57 16.11 19.24 13.96
CA LYS A 57 15.09 19.53 12.94
C LYS A 57 14.21 18.30 12.70
N PRO A 58 12.94 18.31 13.09
CA PRO A 58 12.04 17.21 12.79
C PRO A 58 11.88 17.05 11.28
N LEU A 59 11.96 15.82 10.81
CA LEU A 59 11.70 15.46 9.43
C LEU A 59 10.19 15.27 9.25
N THR A 60 9.61 15.86 8.21
CA THR A 60 8.18 15.74 7.93
C THR A 60 7.97 14.93 6.66
N ILE A 61 7.26 13.82 6.76
CA ILE A 61 7.07 12.87 5.67
C ILE A 61 5.57 12.74 5.35
N PRO A 62 5.17 12.81 4.07
CA PRO A 62 3.79 12.58 3.68
C PRO A 62 3.40 11.10 3.84
N ASN A 63 2.33 10.85 4.60
CA ASN A 63 1.69 9.54 4.77
C ASN A 63 0.18 9.68 4.59
N TRP A 64 -0.54 8.55 4.62
CA TRP A 64 -1.99 8.50 4.51
C TRP A 64 -2.59 7.83 5.74
N CYS A 65 -3.66 8.40 6.27
CA CYS A 65 -4.38 7.86 7.42
C CYS A 65 -5.88 8.00 7.22
N VAL A 66 -6.61 6.90 7.41
CA VAL A 66 -8.06 6.85 7.20
C VAL A 66 -8.72 6.03 8.30
N GLU A 67 -9.94 6.40 8.69
CA GLU A 67 -10.77 5.55 9.54
C GLU A 67 -10.99 4.18 8.90
N MET A 68 -10.81 3.13 9.69
CA MET A 68 -10.90 1.73 9.25
C MET A 68 -12.24 1.44 8.54
N ALA A 69 -13.35 1.93 9.09
CA ALA A 69 -14.67 1.75 8.49
C ALA A 69 -14.76 2.36 7.08
N THR A 70 -14.18 3.55 6.90
CA THR A 70 -14.12 4.25 5.62
C THR A 70 -13.21 3.52 4.62
N ALA A 71 -12.04 3.06 5.07
CA ALA A 71 -11.12 2.26 4.25
C ALA A 71 -11.79 0.98 3.72
N LYS A 72 -12.44 0.22 4.62
CA LYS A 72 -13.18 -1.01 4.27
C LYS A 72 -14.30 -0.75 3.26
N HIS A 73 -15.06 0.33 3.46
CA HIS A 73 -16.12 0.71 2.53
C HIS A 73 -15.57 0.98 1.12
N ARG A 74 -14.46 1.72 1.03
CA ARG A 74 -13.79 2.03 -0.25
C ARG A 74 -13.25 0.77 -0.93
N LEU A 75 -12.57 -0.11 -0.19
CA LEU A 75 -12.08 -1.38 -0.72
C LEU A 75 -13.23 -2.23 -1.29
N ALA A 76 -14.34 -2.34 -0.55
CA ALA A 76 -15.51 -3.07 -1.01
C ALA A 76 -16.07 -2.50 -2.33
N ALA A 77 -16.15 -1.17 -2.46
CA ALA A 77 -16.60 -0.50 -3.68
C ALA A 77 -15.64 -0.70 -4.86
N ARG A 78 -14.33 -0.80 -4.59
CA ARG A 78 -13.26 -0.95 -5.59
C ARG A 78 -13.00 -2.41 -5.97
N ARG A 79 -13.50 -3.38 -5.20
CA ARG A 79 -13.21 -4.81 -5.37
C ARG A 79 -13.42 -5.28 -6.81
N ARG A 80 -14.63 -5.09 -7.36
CA ARG A 80 -14.94 -5.51 -8.74
C ARG A 80 -14.30 -4.62 -9.81
N PRO A 81 -14.41 -3.28 -9.75
CA PRO A 81 -13.79 -2.41 -10.75
C PRO A 81 -12.30 -2.68 -10.97
N ILE A 82 -11.53 -2.93 -9.91
CA ILE A 82 -10.11 -3.30 -10.02
C ILE A 82 -9.94 -4.76 -10.45
N GLY A 83 -10.70 -5.67 -9.84
CA GLY A 83 -10.60 -7.10 -10.14
C GLY A 83 -10.88 -7.45 -11.60
N ASP A 84 -11.77 -6.72 -12.27
CA ASP A 84 -12.14 -6.98 -13.67
C ASP A 84 -11.07 -6.50 -14.66
N LEU A 85 -10.12 -5.67 -14.23
CA LEU A 85 -8.94 -5.27 -15.02
C LEU A 85 -7.78 -6.28 -14.92
N LEU A 86 -7.84 -7.18 -13.95
CA LEU A 86 -6.80 -8.14 -13.64
C LEU A 86 -7.07 -9.50 -14.28
N ASP A 87 -6.00 -10.22 -14.61
CA ASP A 87 -6.07 -11.64 -14.96
C ASP A 87 -6.59 -12.49 -13.78
N LYS A 88 -6.86 -13.78 -14.02
CA LYS A 88 -7.45 -14.64 -12.99
C LYS A 88 -6.58 -14.67 -11.72
N ARG A 89 -5.27 -14.80 -11.86
CA ARG A 89 -4.35 -14.95 -10.73
C ARG A 89 -4.26 -13.65 -9.92
N SER A 90 -4.00 -12.52 -10.58
CA SER A 90 -3.88 -11.23 -9.89
C SER A 90 -5.19 -10.80 -9.25
N ARG A 91 -6.33 -11.15 -9.86
CA ARG A 91 -7.65 -10.93 -9.28
C ARG A 91 -7.89 -11.70 -7.99
N GLU A 92 -7.47 -12.96 -7.93
CA GLU A 92 -7.57 -13.79 -6.71
C GLU A 92 -6.78 -13.13 -5.57
N ILE A 93 -5.56 -12.67 -5.84
CA ILE A 93 -4.71 -11.95 -4.87
C ILE A 93 -5.38 -10.66 -4.38
N TRP A 94 -5.88 -9.84 -5.30
CA TRP A 94 -6.60 -8.61 -4.95
C TRP A 94 -7.83 -8.91 -4.07
N PHE A 95 -8.60 -9.94 -4.40
CA PHE A 95 -9.76 -10.33 -3.62
C PHE A 95 -9.38 -10.81 -2.21
N SER A 96 -8.33 -11.61 -2.09
CA SER A 96 -7.83 -12.07 -0.79
C SER A 96 -7.30 -10.91 0.06
N PHE A 97 -6.62 -9.93 -0.55
CA PHE A 97 -6.21 -8.70 0.14
C PHE A 97 -7.42 -7.91 0.69
N VAL A 98 -8.48 -7.76 -0.12
CA VAL A 98 -9.73 -7.10 0.32
C VAL A 98 -10.38 -7.87 1.48
N ASP A 99 -10.40 -9.20 1.43
CA ASP A 99 -10.96 -10.05 2.48
C ASP A 99 -10.14 -9.97 3.77
N HIS A 100 -8.81 -10.05 3.66
CA HIS A 100 -7.88 -9.92 4.78
C HIS A 100 -8.12 -8.60 5.53
N LEU A 101 -8.11 -7.48 4.80
CA LEU A 101 -8.31 -6.15 5.41
C LEU A 101 -9.71 -5.96 5.99
N SER A 102 -10.72 -6.66 5.47
CA SER A 102 -12.07 -6.61 6.03
C SER A 102 -12.14 -7.22 7.44
N ALA A 103 -11.25 -8.18 7.76
CA ALA A 103 -11.19 -8.84 9.05
C ALA A 103 -10.34 -8.10 10.11
N VAL A 104 -9.49 -7.14 9.72
CA VAL A 104 -8.64 -6.39 10.66
C VAL A 104 -9.48 -5.50 11.57
N GLU A 105 -9.29 -5.61 12.89
CA GLU A 105 -9.97 -4.80 13.90
C GLU A 105 -9.04 -3.70 14.41
N SER A 106 -9.38 -2.44 14.10
CA SER A 106 -8.70 -1.24 14.62
C SER A 106 -9.54 0.00 14.29
N VAL A 107 -9.11 1.18 14.76
CA VAL A 107 -9.81 2.45 14.49
C VAL A 107 -9.36 3.08 13.18
N TYR A 108 -8.06 3.03 12.87
CA TYR A 108 -7.47 3.64 11.68
C TYR A 108 -6.56 2.67 10.92
N LEU A 109 -6.40 2.93 9.63
CA LEU A 109 -5.31 2.42 8.80
C LEU A 109 -4.40 3.56 8.41
N LYS A 110 -3.09 3.37 8.60
CA LYS A 110 -2.07 4.39 8.37
C LYS A 110 -0.89 3.83 7.59
N THR A 111 -0.34 4.59 6.65
CA THR A 111 0.92 4.24 5.99
C THR A 111 2.11 4.76 6.77
N ASN A 112 3.22 4.06 6.66
CA ASN A 112 4.49 4.52 7.17
C ASN A 112 5.62 4.16 6.22
N ALA A 113 6.22 5.14 5.57
CA ALA A 113 7.18 4.88 4.50
C ALA A 113 8.38 5.81 4.53
N ALA A 114 8.88 6.12 5.72
CA ALA A 114 10.02 7.02 5.89
C ALA A 114 11.27 6.56 5.11
N GLU A 115 11.57 5.26 5.16
CA GLU A 115 12.74 4.68 4.50
C GLU A 115 12.58 4.69 2.98
N VAL A 116 11.38 4.41 2.46
CA VAL A 116 11.08 4.47 1.02
C VAL A 116 11.09 5.91 0.52
N TRP A 117 10.50 6.85 1.27
CA TRP A 117 10.56 8.27 0.95
C TRP A 117 12.00 8.76 0.85
N ALA A 118 12.89 8.31 1.74
CA ALA A 118 14.30 8.72 1.74
C ALA A 118 15.08 8.27 0.50
N LEU A 119 14.61 7.27 -0.25
CA LEU A 119 15.21 6.83 -1.51
C LEU A 119 14.97 7.81 -2.65
N ASP A 120 13.75 8.36 -2.73
CA ASP A 120 13.34 9.32 -3.77
C ASP A 120 12.30 10.32 -3.24
N PRO A 121 12.73 11.33 -2.45
CA PRO A 121 11.81 12.33 -1.89
C PRO A 121 11.03 13.11 -2.95
N ASP A 122 11.66 13.38 -4.09
CA ASP A 122 11.10 14.19 -5.17
C ASP A 122 10.05 13.38 -5.97
N GLY A 123 10.25 12.07 -6.14
CA GLY A 123 9.32 11.19 -6.83
C GLY A 123 8.20 10.62 -5.96
N TYR A 124 8.37 10.57 -4.63
CA TYR A 124 7.45 9.88 -3.72
C TYR A 124 5.99 10.36 -3.80
N GLU A 125 5.73 11.68 -3.74
CA GLU A 125 4.36 12.20 -3.86
C GLU A 125 3.80 12.03 -5.28
N GLY A 126 4.66 12.11 -6.31
CA GLY A 126 4.27 11.86 -7.69
C GLY A 126 3.85 10.41 -7.90
N TYR A 127 4.51 9.47 -7.22
CA TYR A 127 4.15 8.06 -7.24
C TYR A 127 2.79 7.82 -6.55
N TRP A 128 2.59 8.35 -5.34
CA TRP A 128 1.30 8.29 -4.66
C TRP A 128 0.16 8.90 -5.49
N ALA A 129 0.39 10.02 -6.18
CA ALA A 129 -0.61 10.62 -7.05
C ALA A 129 -1.05 9.67 -8.18
N LYS A 130 -0.11 8.92 -8.79
CA LYS A 130 -0.43 7.91 -9.80
C LYS A 130 -1.25 6.77 -9.20
N LEU A 131 -0.85 6.26 -8.03
CA LEU A 131 -1.56 5.17 -7.35
C LEU A 131 -2.99 5.59 -6.96
N LEU A 132 -3.16 6.75 -6.34
CA LEU A 132 -4.49 7.24 -5.93
C LEU A 132 -5.41 7.48 -7.14
N HIS A 133 -4.85 7.94 -8.26
CA HIS A 133 -5.62 8.12 -9.50
C HIS A 133 -6.15 6.78 -10.04
N LEU A 134 -5.31 5.73 -10.08
CA LEU A 134 -5.74 4.38 -10.48
C LEU A 134 -6.99 3.92 -9.71
N PHE A 135 -7.02 4.09 -8.38
CA PHE A 135 -8.16 3.62 -7.58
C PHE A 135 -9.35 4.58 -7.52
N ALA A 136 -9.21 5.80 -8.04
CA ALA A 136 -10.31 6.74 -8.23
C ALA A 136 -11.03 6.50 -9.56
N GLU A 137 -10.27 6.27 -10.64
CA GLU A 137 -10.77 6.05 -12.00
C GLU A 137 -10.12 4.80 -12.60
N PRO A 138 -10.52 3.57 -12.19
CA PRO A 138 -9.85 2.35 -12.61
C PRO A 138 -9.95 2.11 -14.11
N ASP A 139 -8.80 2.05 -14.78
CA ASP A 139 -8.69 1.58 -16.15
C ASP A 139 -7.38 0.80 -16.39
N ILE A 140 -7.29 0.13 -17.54
CA ILE A 140 -6.13 -0.69 -17.88
C ILE A 140 -4.83 0.14 -18.02
N ARG A 141 -4.93 1.43 -18.36
CA ARG A 141 -3.77 2.29 -18.60
C ARG A 141 -3.16 2.78 -17.29
N SER A 142 -4.01 3.24 -16.38
CA SER A 142 -3.66 3.63 -15.02
C SER A 142 -3.12 2.44 -14.24
N LEU A 143 -3.70 1.25 -14.43
CA LEU A 143 -3.20 0.01 -13.80
C LEU A 143 -1.80 -0.31 -14.30
N LYS A 144 -1.61 -0.34 -15.62
CA LYS A 144 -0.30 -0.57 -16.24
C LYS A 144 0.75 0.43 -15.73
N ALA A 145 0.41 1.73 -15.71
CA ALA A 145 1.35 2.77 -15.27
C ALA A 145 1.71 2.66 -13.78
N ALA A 146 0.79 2.22 -12.92
CA ALA A 146 1.04 2.00 -11.50
C ALA A 146 1.93 0.78 -11.25
N VAL A 147 1.67 -0.32 -11.98
CA VAL A 147 2.44 -1.57 -11.93
C VAL A 147 3.87 -1.35 -12.44
N GLU A 148 4.04 -0.71 -13.60
CA GLU A 148 5.38 -0.43 -14.17
C GLU A 148 6.21 0.52 -13.30
N ALA A 149 5.57 1.43 -12.56
CA ALA A 149 6.25 2.31 -11.61
C ALA A 149 6.69 1.60 -10.30
N ASN A 150 6.28 0.35 -10.10
CA ASN A 150 6.63 -0.52 -8.98
C ASN A 150 7.56 -1.66 -9.43
N ASP A 151 8.32 -1.43 -10.52
CA ASP A 151 9.21 -2.41 -11.14
C ASP A 151 8.52 -3.78 -11.41
N LEU A 152 7.25 -3.74 -11.81
CA LEU A 152 6.46 -4.89 -12.22
C LEU A 152 6.15 -4.81 -13.71
N SER A 153 6.05 -5.97 -14.36
CA SER A 153 5.62 -6.10 -15.75
C SER A 153 4.09 -6.18 -15.85
N PHE A 154 3.54 -5.67 -16.96
CA PHE A 154 2.11 -5.74 -17.27
C PHE A 154 1.86 -6.14 -18.73
N GLU A 155 1.29 -7.32 -18.95
CA GLU A 155 0.93 -7.85 -20.27
C GLU A 155 -0.46 -8.51 -20.23
N ASP A 156 -1.39 -8.04 -21.07
CA ASP A 156 -2.76 -8.57 -21.20
C ASP A 156 -3.53 -8.76 -19.87
N GLY A 157 -3.33 -7.87 -18.90
CA GLY A 157 -3.97 -7.94 -17.57
C GLY A 157 -3.20 -8.79 -16.55
N SER A 158 -2.16 -9.50 -16.98
CA SER A 158 -1.24 -10.23 -16.12
C SER A 158 -0.21 -9.28 -15.54
N ILE A 159 0.03 -9.40 -14.23
CA ILE A 159 1.11 -8.72 -13.53
C ILE A 159 2.19 -9.76 -13.22
N GLY A 160 3.46 -9.39 -13.41
CA GLY A 160 4.59 -10.29 -13.14
C GLY A 160 5.83 -9.56 -12.65
N TRP A 161 6.60 -10.22 -11.78
CA TRP A 161 7.98 -9.89 -11.45
C TRP A 161 8.93 -11.03 -11.89
N ASP A 162 10.24 -10.82 -11.78
CA ASP A 162 11.29 -11.77 -12.19
C ASP A 162 11.06 -13.19 -11.64
N ASP A 163 10.45 -13.30 -10.45
CA ASP A 163 9.88 -14.52 -9.89
C ASP A 163 8.34 -14.44 -9.80
N ALA A 164 7.68 -15.45 -10.36
CA ALA A 164 6.24 -15.59 -10.34
C ALA A 164 5.69 -15.80 -8.93
N GLU A 165 6.44 -16.36 -7.99
CA GLU A 165 6.04 -16.55 -6.58
C GLU A 165 6.12 -15.24 -5.79
N GLU A 166 7.12 -14.39 -6.07
CA GLU A 166 7.35 -13.12 -5.35
C GLU A 166 6.45 -11.97 -5.86
N THR A 167 5.87 -12.09 -7.05
CA THR A 167 4.92 -11.11 -7.62
C THR A 167 3.74 -10.82 -6.67
N ILE A 168 3.29 -11.83 -5.93
CA ILE A 168 2.16 -11.74 -5.00
C ILE A 168 2.51 -10.84 -3.81
N CYS A 169 3.68 -11.10 -3.22
CA CYS A 169 4.20 -10.37 -2.09
C CYS A 169 4.42 -8.90 -2.44
N LYS A 170 4.91 -8.64 -3.65
CA LYS A 170 5.16 -7.30 -4.15
C LYS A 170 3.88 -6.47 -4.33
N LEU A 171 2.82 -7.09 -4.85
CA LEU A 171 1.53 -6.42 -5.07
C LEU A 171 0.78 -6.04 -3.79
N ALA A 172 0.80 -6.94 -2.80
CA ALA A 172 0.05 -6.78 -1.56
C ALA A 172 0.87 -6.19 -0.41
N GLY A 173 2.20 -6.17 -0.52
CA GLY A 173 3.10 -5.84 0.58
C GLY A 173 3.23 -6.98 1.58
N ALA A 174 3.66 -8.16 1.13
CA ALA A 174 3.94 -9.31 1.98
C ALA A 174 5.40 -9.80 1.85
N ASP A 175 6.30 -8.98 1.32
CA ASP A 175 7.68 -9.37 0.96
C ASP A 175 8.50 -9.91 2.14
N HIS A 176 8.23 -9.44 3.36
CA HIS A 176 8.91 -9.91 4.57
C HIS A 176 8.30 -11.17 5.18
N ILE A 177 7.02 -11.41 4.94
CA ILE A 177 6.30 -12.51 5.59
C ILE A 177 6.66 -13.84 4.90
N GLN A 178 7.24 -13.81 3.68
CA GLN A 178 7.60 -14.98 2.84
C GLN A 178 6.47 -16.00 2.63
N GLU A 179 5.29 -15.70 3.15
CA GLU A 179 4.03 -16.40 3.08
C GLU A 179 2.98 -15.28 3.10
N VAL A 180 1.96 -15.41 2.27
CA VAL A 180 0.77 -14.58 2.39
C VAL A 180 -0.19 -15.40 3.25
N PRO A 181 -0.30 -15.18 4.58
CA PRO A 181 -1.05 -16.08 5.46
C PRO A 181 -2.57 -16.11 5.18
N TRP A 182 -3.03 -15.37 4.17
CA TRP A 182 -4.42 -15.28 3.70
C TRP A 182 -4.61 -15.72 2.23
N LEU A 183 -3.59 -16.29 1.58
CA LEU A 183 -3.72 -17.01 0.32
C LEU A 183 -3.52 -18.51 0.61
N ASP A 184 -4.64 -19.22 0.74
CA ASP A 184 -4.70 -20.69 0.76
C ASP A 184 -4.57 -21.28 -0.66
#